data_AF-A0A402ACR0-F1
#
_entry.id   AF-A0A402ACR0-F1
#
_cell.length_a   1.000
_cell.length_b   1.000
_cell.length_c   1.000
_cell.angle_alpha   90.00
_cell.angle_beta   90.00
_cell.angle_gamma   90.00
#
_symmetry.space_group_name_H-M   'P 1'
#
loop_
_entity.id
_entity.type
_entity.pdbx_description
1 polymer ?
#
loop_
_entity_poly.entity_id
_entity_poly.type
_entity_poly.pdbx_seq_one_letter_code
_entity_poly.pdbx_strand_id
1 'polypeptide(L)'
;MTLKPQLKAETKVEVIYKLLRDLAFAQGPSAKLPTIRHLCDELGTTRVTLSEALNKLEAEQILYRKERQGIFVSPTIYHKSIGIIFDSSLLAGPAASPIWSMLWISLEQEALQRTSYRDEICTFRFVKPLNNHINSLPPEIVEMIEARKFHGLLSIGINTLQGNSNADMSIPCVTFAANGYWNITLDTKELGGWRP
;
A
#
# COMPACT_ATOMS: atom_id res chain seq x y z
N MET A 1 -11.62 -18.58 27.22
CA MET A 1 -12.68 -17.60 26.89
C MET A 1 -12.49 -17.20 25.44
N THR A 2 -13.26 -17.81 24.55
CA THR A 2 -13.07 -17.81 23.09
C THR A 2 -13.70 -16.55 22.48
N LEU A 3 -12.89 -15.57 22.09
CA LEU A 3 -13.34 -14.40 21.35
C LEU A 3 -13.62 -14.81 19.89
N LYS A 4 -14.89 -15.07 19.59
CA LYS A 4 -15.39 -15.08 18.20
C LYS A 4 -15.24 -13.67 17.63
N PRO A 5 -14.64 -13.48 16.43
CA PRO A 5 -14.70 -12.20 15.76
C PRO A 5 -16.16 -11.96 15.39
N GLN A 6 -16.72 -10.83 15.85
CA GLN A 6 -18.05 -10.41 15.43
C GLN A 6 -17.99 -10.04 13.95
N LEU A 7 -18.44 -10.95 13.08
CA LEU A 7 -18.72 -10.63 11.68
C LEU A 7 -19.81 -9.56 11.65
N LYS A 8 -19.40 -8.32 11.42
CA LYS A 8 -20.29 -7.20 11.09
C LYS A 8 -21.13 -7.65 9.89
N ALA A 9 -22.46 -7.51 9.98
CA ALA A 9 -23.34 -7.86 8.87
C ALA A 9 -22.92 -7.08 7.62
N GLU A 10 -22.50 -7.80 6.58
CA GLU A 10 -21.92 -7.22 5.38
C GLU A 10 -23.00 -6.47 4.60
N THR A 11 -22.75 -5.20 4.30
CA THR A 11 -23.70 -4.35 3.58
C THR A 11 -23.84 -4.81 2.13
N LYS A 12 -24.99 -4.51 1.49
CA LYS A 12 -25.16 -4.80 0.05
C LYS A 12 -24.06 -4.15 -0.80
N VAL A 13 -23.59 -2.96 -0.43
CA VAL A 13 -22.49 -2.28 -1.13
C VAL A 13 -21.19 -3.07 -1.03
N GLU A 14 -20.86 -3.61 0.14
CA GLU A 14 -19.65 -4.43 0.34
C GLU A 14 -19.71 -5.74 -0.45
N VAL A 15 -20.88 -6.39 -0.51
CA VAL A 15 -21.07 -7.59 -1.33
C VAL A 15 -20.87 -7.27 -2.82
N ILE A 16 -21.51 -6.22 -3.33
CA ILE A 16 -21.37 -5.81 -4.74
C ILE A 16 -19.94 -5.37 -5.05
N TYR A 17 -19.27 -4.67 -4.13
CA TYR A 17 -17.87 -4.30 -4.25
C TYR A 17 -16.98 -5.54 -4.43
N LYS A 18 -17.17 -6.59 -3.61
CA LYS A 18 -16.38 -7.83 -3.73
C LYS A 18 -16.64 -8.53 -5.07
N LEU A 19 -17.91 -8.68 -5.47
CA LEU A 19 -18.26 -9.31 -6.74
C LEU A 19 -17.69 -8.56 -7.95
N LEU A 20 -17.78 -7.22 -7.96
CA LEU A 20 -17.18 -6.41 -9.02
C LEU A 20 -15.65 -6.50 -9.03
N ARG A 21 -15.03 -6.56 -7.86
CA ARG A 21 -13.59 -6.75 -7.73
C ARG A 21 -13.19 -8.08 -8.36
N ASP A 22 -13.82 -9.18 -7.96
CA ASP A 22 -13.52 -10.52 -8.49
C ASP A 22 -13.73 -10.59 -10.01
N LEU A 23 -14.81 -9.99 -10.50
CA LEU A 23 -15.08 -9.87 -11.93
C LEU A 23 -13.97 -9.09 -12.65
N ALA A 24 -13.51 -7.96 -12.09
CA ALA A 24 -12.43 -7.17 -12.66
C ALA A 24 -11.11 -7.98 -12.74
N PHE A 25 -10.77 -8.72 -11.67
CA PHE A 25 -9.58 -9.58 -11.64
C PHE A 25 -9.68 -10.72 -12.66
N ALA A 26 -10.87 -11.31 -12.84
CA ALA A 26 -11.09 -12.38 -13.83
C ALA A 26 -11.00 -11.87 -15.27
N GLN A 27 -11.46 -10.64 -15.55
CA GLN A 27 -11.41 -10.05 -16.89
C GLN A 27 -10.02 -9.54 -17.28
N GLY A 28 -9.26 -9.07 -16.30
CA GLY A 28 -7.88 -8.61 -16.50
C GLY A 28 -7.74 -7.16 -17.00
N PRO A 29 -6.50 -6.69 -17.14
CA PRO A 29 -6.16 -5.28 -17.30
C PRO A 29 -6.75 -4.71 -18.59
N SER A 30 -7.24 -3.46 -18.52
CA SER A 30 -7.85 -2.71 -19.64
C SER A 30 -9.13 -3.35 -20.22
N ALA A 31 -9.62 -4.45 -19.66
CA ALA A 31 -10.85 -5.09 -20.13
C ALA A 31 -12.06 -4.16 -19.91
N LYS A 32 -12.98 -4.17 -20.88
CA LYS A 32 -14.24 -3.44 -20.76
C LYS A 32 -15.25 -4.29 -19.98
N LEU A 33 -15.78 -3.74 -18.89
CA LEU A 33 -16.82 -4.40 -18.12
C LEU A 33 -18.21 -4.25 -18.79
N PRO A 34 -19.17 -5.13 -18.45
CA PRO A 34 -20.55 -4.98 -18.88
C PRO A 34 -21.13 -3.61 -18.50
N THR A 35 -22.18 -3.19 -19.20
CA THR A 35 -22.82 -1.90 -18.92
C THR A 35 -23.44 -1.87 -17.52
N ILE A 36 -23.61 -0.67 -16.95
CA ILE A 36 -24.30 -0.47 -15.66
C ILE A 36 -25.64 -1.22 -15.60
N ARG A 37 -26.42 -1.17 -16.69
CA ARG A 37 -27.71 -1.87 -16.77
C ARG A 37 -27.54 -3.38 -16.62
N HIS A 38 -26.63 -3.97 -17.39
CA HIS A 38 -26.34 -5.40 -17.32
C HIS A 38 -25.83 -5.82 -15.93
N LEU A 39 -24.91 -5.04 -15.35
CA LEU A 39 -24.38 -5.31 -14.00
C LEU A 39 -25.47 -5.21 -12.93
N CYS A 40 -26.41 -4.26 -13.04
CA CYS A 40 -27.56 -4.19 -12.14
C CYS A 40 -28.45 -5.43 -12.24
N ASP A 41 -28.75 -5.87 -13.47
CA ASP A 41 -29.61 -7.03 -13.73
C ASP A 41 -28.95 -8.33 -13.26
N GLU A 42 -27.66 -8.52 -13.58
CA GLU A 42 -26.87 -9.71 -13.24
C GLU A 42 -26.59 -9.83 -11.74
N LEU A 43 -26.27 -8.72 -11.07
CA LEU A 43 -25.95 -8.71 -9.63
C LEU A 43 -27.19 -8.46 -8.75
N GLY A 44 -28.39 -8.35 -9.35
CA GLY A 44 -29.64 -8.12 -8.63
C GLY A 44 -29.63 -6.86 -7.76
N THR A 45 -29.00 -5.79 -8.23
CA THR A 45 -28.73 -4.58 -7.45
C THR A 45 -29.28 -3.31 -8.09
N THR A 46 -29.37 -2.24 -7.31
CA THR A 46 -29.80 -0.93 -7.81
C THR A 46 -28.62 -0.17 -8.41
N ARG A 47 -28.90 0.79 -9.30
CA ARG A 47 -27.88 1.67 -9.85
C ARG A 47 -27.14 2.49 -8.79
N VAL A 48 -27.84 2.86 -7.71
CA VAL A 48 -27.25 3.63 -6.59
C VAL A 48 -26.19 2.79 -5.89
N THR A 49 -26.56 1.58 -5.46
CA THR A 49 -25.64 0.63 -4.79
C THR A 49 -24.46 0.25 -5.69
N LEU A 50 -24.72 0.00 -6.98
CA LEU A 50 -23.65 -0.29 -7.94
C LEU A 50 -22.70 0.90 -8.11
N SER A 51 -23.24 2.12 -8.20
CA SER A 51 -22.42 3.32 -8.35
C SER A 51 -21.56 3.59 -7.12
N GLU A 52 -22.05 3.33 -5.92
CA GLU A 52 -21.25 3.44 -4.70
C GLU A 52 -20.09 2.44 -4.68
N ALA A 53 -20.35 1.18 -5.05
CA ALA A 53 -19.30 0.17 -5.16
C ALA A 53 -18.26 0.52 -6.24
N LEU A 54 -18.71 1.03 -7.40
CA LEU A 54 -17.83 1.52 -8.46
C LEU A 54 -16.97 2.69 -8.00
N ASN A 55 -17.55 3.67 -7.30
CA ASN A 55 -16.78 4.81 -6.75
C ASN A 55 -15.65 4.34 -5.81
N LYS A 56 -15.90 3.33 -4.98
CA LYS A 56 -14.87 2.72 -4.12
C LYS A 56 -13.75 2.06 -4.94
N LEU A 57 -14.11 1.28 -5.96
CA LEU A 57 -13.13 0.61 -6.83
C LEU A 57 -12.34 1.59 -7.70
N GLU A 58 -12.91 2.74 -8.05
CA GLU A 58 -12.20 3.82 -8.74
C GLU A 58 -11.23 4.57 -7.81
N ALA A 59 -11.63 4.84 -6.57
CA ALA A 59 -10.75 5.40 -5.56
C ALA A 59 -9.53 4.49 -5.27
N GLU A 60 -9.75 3.17 -5.34
CA GLU A 60 -8.69 2.14 -5.23
C GLU A 60 -7.93 1.89 -6.55
N GLN A 61 -8.22 2.63 -7.63
CA GLN A 61 -7.57 2.47 -8.94
C GLN A 61 -7.69 1.07 -9.56
N ILE A 62 -8.76 0.34 -9.22
CA ILE A 62 -9.07 -0.99 -9.76
C ILE A 62 -9.91 -0.87 -11.02
N LEU A 63 -10.83 0.09 -11.05
CA LEU A 63 -11.68 0.40 -12.19
C LEU A 63 -11.53 1.87 -12.58
N TYR A 64 -11.93 2.21 -13.80
CA TYR A 64 -12.16 3.59 -14.21
C TYR A 64 -13.31 3.65 -15.22
N ARG A 65 -14.05 4.77 -15.22
CA ARG A 65 -15.08 5.07 -16.21
C ARG A 65 -14.56 6.01 -17.27
N LYS A 66 -14.87 5.71 -18.53
CA LYS A 66 -14.70 6.65 -19.66
C LYS A 66 -16.08 7.10 -20.12
N GLU A 67 -16.28 8.41 -20.20
CA GLU A 67 -17.55 8.99 -20.64
C GLU A 67 -17.99 8.37 -21.98
N ARG A 68 -19.25 7.94 -22.04
CA ARG A 68 -19.89 7.29 -23.20
C ARG A 68 -19.24 5.99 -23.68
N GLN A 69 -18.16 5.52 -23.06
CA GLN A 69 -17.42 4.33 -23.47
C GLN A 69 -17.62 3.15 -22.52
N GLY A 70 -17.95 3.42 -21.26
CA GLY A 70 -18.30 2.40 -20.26
C GLY A 70 -17.32 2.35 -19.09
N ILE A 71 -17.34 1.22 -18.39
CA ILE A 71 -16.47 0.93 -17.24
C ILE A 71 -15.35 0.01 -17.73
N PHE A 72 -14.13 0.29 -17.31
CA PHE A 72 -12.95 -0.47 -17.70
C PHE A 72 -12.16 -0.88 -16.46
N VAL A 73 -11.50 -2.03 -16.57
CA VAL A 73 -10.54 -2.50 -15.59
C VAL A 73 -9.26 -1.69 -15.70
N SER A 74 -8.71 -1.25 -14.57
CA SER A 74 -7.44 -0.55 -14.52
C SER A 74 -6.34 -1.37 -15.21
N PRO A 75 -5.48 -0.75 -16.03
CA PRO A 75 -4.34 -1.45 -16.61
C PRO A 75 -3.37 -1.99 -15.55
N THR A 76 -3.47 -1.49 -14.31
CA THR A 76 -2.61 -1.84 -13.19
C THR A 76 -3.28 -2.76 -12.17
N ILE A 77 -4.38 -3.44 -12.52
CA ILE A 77 -5.17 -4.26 -11.56
C ILE A 77 -4.35 -5.38 -10.90
N TYR A 78 -3.38 -5.96 -11.60
CA TYR A 78 -2.49 -6.98 -11.02
C TYR A 78 -1.27 -6.38 -10.33
N HIS A 79 -1.11 -5.05 -10.39
CA HIS A 79 0.09 -4.43 -9.88
C HIS A 79 0.08 -4.38 -8.35
N LYS A 80 1.07 -5.02 -7.73
CA LYS A 80 1.30 -4.84 -6.29
C LYS A 80 2.08 -3.56 -6.05
N SER A 81 1.41 -2.54 -5.57
CA SER A 81 2.04 -1.30 -5.07
C SER A 81 2.79 -1.54 -3.75
N ILE A 82 4.11 -1.36 -3.73
CA ILE A 82 4.95 -1.38 -2.53
C ILE A 82 5.45 0.04 -2.26
N GLY A 83 5.17 0.59 -1.08
CA GLY A 83 5.71 1.89 -0.68
C GLY A 83 7.10 1.72 -0.07
N ILE A 84 8.11 2.41 -0.62
CA ILE A 84 9.45 2.48 -0.04
C ILE A 84 9.65 3.89 0.50
N ILE A 85 9.76 4.01 1.81
CA ILE A 85 9.89 5.30 2.50
C ILE A 85 11.28 5.40 3.09
N PHE A 86 11.96 6.49 2.76
CA PHE A 86 13.35 6.70 3.10
C PHE A 86 13.54 8.01 3.85
N ASP A 87 14.14 7.95 5.03
CA ASP A 87 14.55 9.15 5.75
C ASP A 87 15.68 9.87 4.99
N SER A 88 15.34 11.00 4.39
CA SER A 88 16.28 11.88 3.69
C SER A 88 17.46 12.34 4.54
N SER A 89 17.31 12.36 5.87
CA SER A 89 18.39 12.74 6.79
C SER A 89 19.58 11.78 6.74
N LEU A 90 19.34 10.51 6.41
CA LEU A 90 20.39 9.49 6.25
C LEU A 90 21.33 9.78 5.08
N LEU A 91 20.89 10.57 4.09
CA LEU A 91 21.69 10.97 2.93
C LEU A 91 22.44 12.29 3.13
N ALA A 92 21.95 13.17 4.02
CA ALA A 92 22.40 14.55 4.12
C ALA A 92 23.28 14.85 5.35
N GLY A 93 23.61 13.82 6.15
CA GLY A 93 24.41 13.97 7.36
C GLY A 93 25.91 14.24 7.08
N PRO A 94 26.62 15.02 7.91
CA PRO A 94 28.08 15.22 7.82
C PRO A 94 28.90 13.92 7.95
N ALA A 95 28.28 12.86 8.48
CA ALA A 95 28.82 11.51 8.62
C ALA A 95 27.92 10.47 7.92
N ALA A 96 27.18 10.87 6.87
CA ALA A 96 26.33 9.96 6.12
C ALA A 96 27.16 8.83 5.53
N SER A 97 26.92 7.61 6.01
CA SER A 97 27.58 6.42 5.49
C SER A 97 27.19 6.21 4.02
N PRO A 98 28.15 5.91 3.12
CA PRO A 98 27.87 5.61 1.71
C PRO A 98 26.88 4.45 1.51
N ILE A 99 26.71 3.59 2.53
CA ILE A 99 25.77 2.48 2.50
C ILE A 99 24.34 2.94 2.19
N TRP A 100 23.94 4.15 2.60
CA TRP A 100 22.59 4.66 2.37
C TRP A 100 22.32 4.96 0.90
N SER A 101 23.27 5.60 0.21
CA SER A 101 23.19 5.84 -1.22
C SER A 101 23.25 4.53 -2.02
N MET A 102 24.11 3.59 -1.59
CA MET A 102 24.20 2.27 -2.23
C MET A 102 22.93 1.45 -2.04
N LEU A 103 22.35 1.47 -0.84
CA LEU A 103 21.09 0.80 -0.54
C LEU A 103 19.97 1.38 -1.40
N TRP A 104 19.88 2.70 -1.51
CA TRP A 104 18.90 3.35 -2.38
C TRP A 104 19.01 2.88 -3.84
N ILE A 105 20.23 2.91 -4.40
CA ILE A 105 20.49 2.45 -5.78
C ILE A 105 20.11 0.97 -5.94
N SER A 106 20.43 0.14 -4.95
CA SER A 106 20.12 -1.29 -4.97
C SER A 106 18.60 -1.53 -4.93
N LEU A 107 17.87 -0.76 -4.12
CA LEU A 107 16.40 -0.83 -4.05
C LEU A 107 15.75 -0.38 -5.35
N GLU A 108 16.26 0.68 -5.98
CA GLU A 108 15.80 1.14 -7.29
C GLU A 108 16.00 0.06 -8.36
N GLN A 109 17.17 -0.59 -8.40
CA GLN A 109 17.44 -1.70 -9.30
C GLN A 109 16.50 -2.89 -9.07
N GLU A 110 16.29 -3.28 -7.81
CA GLU A 110 15.36 -4.35 -7.44
C GLU A 110 13.91 -4.00 -7.82
N ALA A 111 13.48 -2.75 -7.65
CA ALA A 111 12.16 -2.28 -8.05
C ALA A 111 11.93 -2.39 -9.57
N LEU A 112 12.93 -2.01 -10.37
CA LEU A 112 12.88 -2.16 -11.83
C LEU A 112 12.79 -3.63 -12.24
N GLN A 113 13.54 -4.51 -11.57
CA GLN A 113 13.45 -5.94 -11.80
C GLN A 113 12.06 -6.48 -11.45
N ARG A 114 11.50 -6.09 -10.30
CA ARG A 114 10.17 -6.54 -9.86
C ARG A 114 9.03 -6.09 -10.75
N THR A 115 9.14 -4.90 -11.32
CA THR A 115 8.17 -4.43 -12.33
C THR A 115 8.17 -5.36 -13.55
N SER A 116 9.34 -5.88 -13.93
CA SER A 116 9.49 -6.73 -15.12
C SER A 116 9.08 -8.18 -14.91
N TYR A 117 9.28 -8.73 -13.70
CA TYR A 117 9.10 -10.17 -13.44
C TYR A 117 7.91 -10.52 -12.53
N ARG A 118 7.35 -9.56 -11.80
CA ARG A 118 6.34 -9.82 -10.76
C ARG A 118 5.13 -8.88 -10.79
N ASP A 119 5.05 -8.02 -11.81
CA ASP A 119 4.02 -6.97 -11.89
C ASP A 119 3.94 -6.18 -10.56
N GLU A 120 5.06 -5.87 -9.91
CA GLU A 120 5.06 -5.06 -8.67
C GLU A 120 5.52 -3.65 -9.01
N ILE A 121 4.76 -2.64 -8.57
CA ILE A 121 5.15 -1.23 -8.66
C ILE A 121 5.72 -0.83 -7.30
N CYS A 122 7.01 -0.50 -7.25
CA CYS A 122 7.58 0.13 -6.07
C CYS A 122 7.49 1.66 -6.20
N THR A 123 6.79 2.31 -5.27
CA THR A 123 6.71 3.76 -5.16
C THR A 123 7.70 4.25 -4.11
N PHE A 124 8.69 5.02 -4.54
CA PHE A 124 9.70 5.57 -3.66
C PHE A 124 9.30 6.95 -3.14
N ARG A 125 9.51 7.19 -1.84
CA ARG A 125 9.29 8.49 -1.20
C ARG A 125 10.41 8.82 -0.23
N PHE A 126 11.04 9.97 -0.45
CA PHE A 126 11.85 10.60 0.58
C PHE A 126 10.94 11.33 1.57
N VAL A 127 11.20 11.12 2.85
CA VAL A 127 10.53 11.88 3.91
C VAL A 127 11.58 12.45 4.85
N LYS A 128 11.19 13.51 5.55
CA LYS A 128 11.97 14.08 6.63
C LYS A 128 11.16 13.89 7.91
N PRO A 129 11.66 13.16 8.92
CA PRO A 129 10.94 12.98 10.16
C PRO A 129 10.69 14.35 10.84
N LEU A 130 9.52 14.51 11.47
CA LEU A 130 9.21 15.72 12.22
C LEU A 130 10.14 15.82 13.44
N ASN A 131 10.74 17.01 13.63
CA ASN A 131 11.73 17.27 14.67
C ASN A 131 11.26 17.03 16.12
N ASN A 132 9.94 16.91 16.38
CA ASN A 132 9.44 17.06 17.74
C ASN A 132 9.15 15.75 18.51
N HIS A 133 8.80 14.61 17.90
CA HIS A 133 8.63 13.36 18.65
C HIS A 133 8.81 12.13 17.74
N ILE A 134 9.80 11.28 18.03
CA ILE A 134 10.01 9.90 17.55
C ILE A 134 9.77 9.72 16.04
N ASN A 135 10.80 9.79 15.18
CA ASN A 135 10.76 9.58 13.71
C ASN A 135 9.53 8.82 13.19
N SER A 136 8.36 9.46 13.10
CA SER A 136 7.10 8.77 12.84
C SER A 136 6.72 8.93 11.39
N LEU A 137 5.87 8.03 10.88
CA LEU A 137 5.31 8.18 9.54
C LEU A 137 4.61 9.54 9.39
N PRO A 138 4.94 10.34 8.35
CA PRO A 138 4.24 11.58 8.06
C PRO A 138 2.74 11.37 7.82
N PRO A 139 1.88 12.36 8.12
CA PRO A 139 0.42 12.25 7.91
C PRO A 139 0.03 11.85 6.49
N GLU A 140 0.72 12.39 5.48
CA GLU A 140 0.49 12.05 4.07
C GLU A 140 0.65 10.55 3.80
N ILE A 141 1.62 9.91 4.45
CA ILE A 141 1.85 8.47 4.31
C ILE A 141 0.74 7.69 5.01
N VAL A 142 0.32 8.13 6.20
CA VAL A 142 -0.78 7.49 6.94
C VAL A 142 -2.06 7.53 6.10
N GLU A 143 -2.39 8.68 5.50
CA GLU A 143 -3.53 8.82 4.59
C GLU A 143 -3.43 7.88 3.38
N MET A 144 -2.23 7.69 2.81
CA MET A 144 -2.03 6.75 1.71
C MET A 144 -2.24 5.29 2.14
N ILE A 145 -1.82 4.92 3.35
CA ILE A 145 -2.02 3.58 3.92
C ILE A 145 -3.50 3.34 4.18
N GLU A 146 -4.20 4.29 4.80
CA GLU A 146 -5.63 4.22 5.05
C GLU A 146 -6.44 4.14 3.75
N ALA A 147 -6.02 4.88 2.72
CA ALA A 147 -6.58 4.82 1.37
C ALA A 147 -6.18 3.56 0.57
N ARG A 148 -5.45 2.61 1.18
CA ARG A 148 -4.98 1.35 0.57
C ARG A 148 -4.19 1.53 -0.73
N LYS A 149 -3.43 2.63 -0.83
CA LYS A 149 -2.57 2.89 -2.00
C LYS A 149 -1.33 2.01 -2.03
N PHE A 150 -0.99 1.38 -0.90
CA PHE A 150 0.10 0.43 -0.77
C PHE A 150 -0.44 -0.94 -0.34
N HIS A 151 0.06 -1.99 -0.97
CA HIS A 151 -0.16 -3.38 -0.56
C HIS A 151 0.89 -3.85 0.46
N GLY A 152 2.00 -3.12 0.56
CA GLY A 152 3.05 -3.36 1.55
C GLY A 152 3.96 -2.13 1.68
N LEU A 153 4.67 -2.05 2.79
CA LEU A 153 5.54 -0.92 3.11
C LEU A 153 6.93 -1.37 3.55
N LEU A 154 7.96 -0.75 2.98
CA LEU A 154 9.33 -0.78 3.47
C LEU A 154 9.70 0.60 4.01
N SER A 155 9.97 0.70 5.31
CA SER A 155 10.36 1.93 6.00
C SER A 155 11.85 1.89 6.33
N ILE A 156 12.60 2.93 5.98
CA ILE A 156 14.04 3.03 6.22
C ILE A 156 14.34 4.30 7.01
N GLY A 157 14.88 4.15 8.22
CA GLY A 157 15.20 5.26 9.13
C GLY A 157 14.00 5.89 9.85
N ILE A 158 12.79 5.35 9.66
CA ILE A 158 11.55 5.89 10.20
C ILE A 158 10.82 4.83 11.02
N ASN A 159 10.46 5.19 12.24
CA ASN A 159 9.69 4.38 13.14
C ASN A 159 8.26 4.23 12.63
N THR A 160 7.81 2.99 12.57
CA THR A 160 6.43 2.62 12.22
C THR A 160 5.63 2.17 13.45
N LEU A 161 6.32 1.93 14.57
CA LEU A 161 5.72 1.71 15.89
C LEU A 161 5.44 3.04 16.60
N GLN A 162 4.17 3.34 16.88
CA GLN A 162 3.75 4.50 17.69
C GLN A 162 3.23 4.03 19.07
N GLY A 163 4.07 4.09 20.11
CA GLY A 163 3.65 3.91 21.52
C GLY A 163 2.94 2.58 21.87
N ASN A 164 2.44 2.47 23.11
CA ASN A 164 1.84 1.25 23.70
C ASN A 164 0.50 0.81 23.09
N SER A 165 0.04 1.43 22.01
CA SER A 165 -1.18 1.07 21.31
C SER A 165 -0.85 0.13 20.15
N ASN A 166 -1.41 -1.09 20.21
CA ASN A 166 -1.55 -2.02 19.09
C ASN A 166 -2.42 -1.42 17.97
N ALA A 167 -2.00 -0.30 17.38
CA ALA A 167 -2.50 0.12 16.09
C ALA A 167 -1.86 -0.81 15.05
N ASP A 168 -2.49 -1.96 14.87
CA ASP A 168 -2.16 -2.91 13.80
C ASP A 168 -2.16 -2.13 12.49
N MET A 169 -0.98 -1.98 11.91
CA MET A 169 -0.85 -1.40 10.59
C MET A 169 -1.67 -2.26 9.63
N SER A 170 -2.60 -1.64 8.90
CA SER A 170 -3.54 -2.36 8.01
C SER A 170 -2.88 -3.05 6.81
N ILE A 171 -1.57 -2.86 6.66
CA ILE A 171 -0.74 -3.40 5.60
C ILE A 171 0.54 -4.03 6.18
N PRO A 172 1.11 -5.06 5.52
CA PRO A 172 2.42 -5.58 5.85
C PRO A 172 3.48 -4.48 5.81
N CYS A 173 4.23 -4.31 6.89
CA CYS A 173 5.28 -3.30 6.99
C CYS A 173 6.57 -3.90 7.54
N VAL A 174 7.67 -3.69 6.80
CA VAL A 174 9.04 -4.01 7.22
C VAL A 174 9.81 -2.72 7.44
N THR A 175 10.57 -2.65 8.53
CA THR A 175 11.36 -1.49 8.91
C THR A 175 12.85 -1.85 8.91
N PHE A 176 13.70 -0.95 8.45
CA PHE A 176 15.15 -1.04 8.51
C PHE A 176 15.73 0.21 9.18
N ALA A 177 16.70 0.03 10.07
CA ALA A 177 17.37 1.11 10.79
C ALA A 177 16.42 2.06 11.56
N ALA A 178 15.31 1.51 12.06
CA ALA A 178 14.32 2.19 12.90
C ALA A 178 13.46 1.15 13.63
N ASN A 179 12.52 1.61 14.47
CA ASN A 179 11.64 0.74 15.24
C ASN A 179 10.37 0.38 14.44
N GLY A 180 10.18 -0.92 14.21
CA GLY A 180 9.01 -1.50 13.55
C GLY A 180 8.68 -2.88 14.11
N TYR A 181 7.48 -3.39 13.83
CA TYR A 181 7.09 -4.75 14.20
C TYR A 181 7.95 -5.80 13.51
N TRP A 182 8.13 -5.68 12.18
CA TRP A 182 9.07 -6.48 11.42
C TRP A 182 10.31 -5.65 11.15
N ASN A 183 11.43 -6.01 11.78
CA ASN A 183 12.64 -5.21 11.72
C ASN A 183 13.79 -5.99 11.06
N ILE A 184 14.46 -5.31 10.14
CA ILE A 184 15.76 -5.73 9.60
C ILE A 184 16.81 -4.97 10.39
N THR A 185 17.69 -5.70 11.06
CA THR A 185 18.84 -5.11 11.76
C THR A 185 20.11 -5.72 11.20
N LEU A 186 21.15 -4.89 11.08
CA LEU A 186 22.49 -5.40 10.86
C LEU A 186 22.95 -6.02 12.16
N ASP A 187 23.52 -7.22 12.11
CA ASP A 187 24.10 -7.83 13.30
C ASP A 187 25.34 -7.03 13.72
N THR A 188 25.18 -6.17 14.70
CA THR A 188 26.25 -5.30 15.20
C THR A 188 27.20 -6.03 16.15
N LYS A 189 26.96 -7.32 16.46
CA LYS A 189 27.91 -8.11 17.26
C LYS A 189 29.23 -8.37 16.53
N GLU A 190 29.27 -8.30 15.21
CA GLU A 190 30.51 -8.42 14.43
C GLU A 190 31.16 -7.07 14.07
N LEU A 191 30.47 -5.94 14.27
CA LEU A 191 30.90 -4.61 13.79
C LEU A 191 31.42 -3.66 14.89
N GLY A 192 31.69 -4.17 16.10
CA GLY A 192 32.38 -3.40 17.13
C GLY A 192 31.61 -2.16 17.59
N GLY A 193 30.51 -2.38 18.32
CA GLY A 193 30.01 -1.42 19.31
C GLY A 193 29.64 -0.03 18.81
N TRP A 194 28.54 0.07 18.05
CA TRP A 194 27.78 1.32 17.98
C TRP A 194 26.43 1.12 18.67
N ARG A 195 26.16 1.91 19.71
CA ARG A 195 24.83 2.05 20.32
C ARG A 195 24.23 3.37 19.86
N PRO A 196 22.89 3.42 19.62
CA PRO A 196 22.20 4.65 19.21
C PRO A 196 22.34 5.77 20.24
#